data_AF-A0A9P8E9A2-F1
#
_entry.id   AF-A0A9P8E9A2-F1
#
_cell.length_a   1.000
_cell.length_b   1.000
_cell.length_c   1.000
_cell.angle_alpha   90.00
_cell.angle_beta   90.00
_cell.angle_gamma   90.00
#
_symmetry.space_group_name_H-M   'P 1'
#
loop_
_entity.id
_entity.type
_entity.pdbx_description
1 polymer ?
#
loop_
_entity_poly.entity_id
_entity_poly.type
_entity_poly.pdbx_seq_one_letter_code
_entity_poly.pdbx_strand_id
1 'polypeptide(L)'
;MHISRIFVYPIKSARPYEPSAAEVTRHGFTYDRRFMILQVQPDGSLKNMHIAEYPELSLLFADIRFAQDQDAANASIHLTWRPPHGESKDLDIPLVPNTTSLEKIHVTMHSSPTDAYKMDDQYNKWLSACLGYEVVLAYLGEHERPVLMTTHQKKNQPQTGGWLSSITSKLPTSLGAIVSGETQADDKITFADCAPFLVVNETSLRDVSRRLPDDEEMDISKFRPNIIVSGAESSWEEDYWSELQTSSNVKLHLVQNCVRCVSLNVDYATGKPGEGESGKILKKLQSDRRVDKGAKYSPVFGRYAFLGKGDEGKSLSIGDEVTITQRNAERTTLDWPGIERKVISKYYPPDFDPSKITRQRKTQSSAAKLESVRLSSPFSMRCNRCGEFIYKGRKFNASKQMTDEHYLNIPIIRLFIRCTTCSSEIAFDTDFKNGDYKDTSGSTRNFEPWRNVKHTQETEDEVEKDTLTCLEAKAMDAKTEMAVADALDETMMQNARREIRVRSYTGRNGQAAVEDNVQDEEATRKAFGDNAGELVRRLPDEDVGAGEHAKALVYPVSEFQRHKRRKKDYGAALGIKRNNTA
;
A
#
# COMPACT_ATOMS: atom_id res chain seq x y z
N MET A 1 -19.54 12.34 25.55
CA MET A 1 -18.29 11.60 25.24
C MET A 1 -17.53 11.40 26.52
N HIS A 2 -16.62 10.43 26.59
CA HIS A 2 -15.75 10.22 27.74
C HIS A 2 -14.35 9.76 27.32
N ILE A 3 -13.36 9.93 28.19
CA ILE A 3 -12.01 9.38 28.00
C ILE A 3 -12.09 7.87 28.21
N SER A 4 -11.84 7.07 27.16
CA SER A 4 -11.86 5.61 27.28
C SER A 4 -10.51 5.04 27.69
N ARG A 5 -9.42 5.64 27.23
CA ARG A 5 -8.04 5.19 27.50
C ARG A 5 -7.08 6.38 27.56
N ILE A 6 -6.02 6.22 28.36
CA ILE A 6 -4.92 7.19 28.48
C ILE A 6 -3.62 6.45 28.19
N PHE A 7 -2.80 7.00 27.31
CA PHE A 7 -1.48 6.47 26.98
C PHE A 7 -0.38 7.47 27.31
N VAL A 8 0.62 6.97 28.03
CA VAL A 8 1.87 7.67 28.34
C VAL A 8 3.00 6.89 27.67
N TYR A 9 3.95 7.59 27.04
CA TYR A 9 5.09 6.97 26.36
C TYR A 9 6.41 7.40 27.02
N PRO A 10 6.85 6.78 28.13
CA PRO A 10 8.06 7.19 28.83
C PRO A 10 9.28 7.28 27.90
N ILE A 11 9.41 6.26 27.02
CA ILE A 11 10.41 6.18 25.98
C ILE A 11 9.74 6.42 24.62
N LYS A 12 10.24 7.40 23.87
CA LYS A 12 9.80 7.67 22.50
C LYS A 12 9.93 6.41 21.66
N SER A 13 8.89 6.12 20.88
CA SER A 13 8.81 4.99 19.95
C SER A 13 8.70 3.59 20.59
N ALA A 14 8.75 3.46 21.91
CA ALA A 14 8.32 2.23 22.60
C ALA A 14 6.78 2.17 22.70
N ARG A 15 6.24 1.03 23.17
CA ARG A 15 4.82 0.84 23.50
C ARG A 15 4.37 1.73 24.66
N PRO A 16 3.07 2.08 24.75
CA PRO A 16 2.57 2.92 25.82
C PRO A 16 2.51 2.18 27.15
N TYR A 17 2.70 2.93 28.23
CA TYR A 17 2.17 2.67 29.56
C TYR A 17 0.72 3.19 29.60
N GLU A 18 -0.19 2.42 30.18
CA GLU A 18 -1.63 2.73 30.21
C GLU A 18 -2.12 2.89 31.65
N PRO A 19 -2.01 4.10 32.24
CA PRO A 19 -2.53 4.37 33.57
C PRO A 19 -4.04 4.64 33.56
N SER A 20 -4.69 4.40 34.70
CA SER A 20 -6.09 4.78 34.91
C SER A 20 -6.30 6.29 35.06
N ALA A 21 -5.26 7.01 35.49
CA ALA A 21 -5.23 8.47 35.57
C ALA A 21 -3.80 8.98 35.36
N ALA A 22 -3.68 10.18 34.79
CA ALA A 22 -2.38 10.81 34.57
C ALA A 22 -2.47 12.33 34.76
N GLU A 23 -1.46 12.86 35.44
CA GLU A 23 -1.28 14.30 35.62
C GLU A 23 -0.90 14.97 34.30
N VAL A 24 -1.57 16.09 33.98
CA VAL A 24 -1.32 16.90 32.79
C VAL A 24 -0.35 18.03 33.09
N THR A 25 0.63 18.19 32.21
CA THR A 25 1.59 19.29 32.20
C THR A 25 1.48 20.05 30.88
N ARG A 26 2.09 21.23 30.80
CA ARG A 26 2.16 21.99 29.55
C ARG A 26 2.89 21.25 28.41
N HIS A 27 3.69 20.23 28.74
CA HIS A 27 4.48 19.45 27.78
C HIS A 27 3.93 18.05 27.47
N GLY A 28 2.83 17.65 28.09
CA GLY A 28 2.21 16.33 27.91
C GLY A 28 1.77 15.76 29.25
N PHE A 29 1.48 14.46 29.31
CA PHE A 29 1.36 13.78 30.60
C PHE A 29 2.71 13.77 31.31
N THR A 30 2.69 13.77 32.64
CA THR A 30 3.91 13.59 33.43
C THR A 30 4.63 12.31 32.97
N TYR A 31 5.95 12.42 32.78
CA TYR A 31 6.83 11.38 32.23
C TYR A 31 6.67 11.04 30.74
N ASP A 32 5.79 11.70 29.98
CA ASP A 32 5.64 11.41 28.55
C ASP A 32 6.84 11.87 27.70
N ARG A 33 7.42 10.92 26.97
CA ARG A 33 8.52 11.08 26.00
C ARG A 33 9.72 11.83 26.57
N ARG A 34 10.10 11.48 27.81
CA ARG A 34 11.30 11.99 28.48
C ARG A 34 12.57 11.24 28.09
N PHE A 35 12.43 10.06 27.49
CA PHE A 35 13.53 9.28 26.96
C PHE A 35 13.38 9.05 25.46
N MET A 36 14.50 8.84 24.78
CA MET A 36 14.54 8.47 23.36
C MET A 36 15.76 7.61 23.08
N ILE A 37 15.64 6.70 22.11
CA ILE A 37 16.75 5.87 21.65
C ILE A 37 17.32 6.48 20.37
N LEU A 38 18.64 6.63 20.34
CA LEU A 38 19.41 7.16 19.22
C LEU A 38 20.34 6.07 18.68
N GLN A 39 20.41 5.89 17.37
CA GLN A 39 21.38 4.99 16.75
C GLN A 39 22.72 5.71 16.60
N VAL A 40 23.81 5.07 17.04
CA VAL A 40 25.17 5.52 16.77
C VAL A 40 25.51 5.10 15.33
N GLN A 41 25.84 6.08 14.49
CA GLN A 41 26.27 5.85 13.12
C GLN A 41 27.78 5.51 13.06
N PRO A 42 28.27 4.91 11.95
CA PRO A 42 29.69 4.58 11.81
C PRO A 42 30.65 5.77 11.91
N ASP A 43 30.17 6.99 11.67
CA ASP A 43 30.93 8.24 11.81
C ASP A 43 30.85 8.84 13.23
N GLY A 44 30.20 8.15 14.17
CA GLY A 44 29.96 8.60 15.54
C GLY A 44 28.77 9.56 15.70
N SER A 45 28.09 9.95 14.61
CA SER A 45 26.91 10.81 14.70
C SER A 45 25.70 10.05 15.27
N LEU A 46 24.81 10.78 15.94
CA LEU A 46 23.60 10.22 16.54
C LEU A 46 22.39 10.46 15.63
N LYS A 47 21.67 9.39 15.31
CA LYS A 47 20.45 9.43 14.50
C LYS A 47 19.22 9.06 15.32
N ASN A 48 18.19 9.89 15.25
CA ASN A 48 16.93 9.64 15.94
C ASN A 48 16.26 8.35 15.43
N MET A 49 15.98 7.41 16.33
CA MET A 49 15.24 6.20 15.97
C MET A 49 13.74 6.43 16.16
N HIS A 50 12.97 5.97 15.18
CA HIS A 50 11.51 6.05 15.18
C HIS A 50 10.91 4.84 14.46
N ILE A 51 9.74 4.37 14.92
CA ILE A 51 9.12 3.10 14.47
C ILE A 51 9.02 2.96 12.95
N ALA A 52 8.82 4.05 12.21
CA ALA A 52 8.68 4.00 10.76
C ALA A 52 9.95 3.50 10.05
N GLU A 53 11.12 3.76 10.63
CA GLU A 53 12.43 3.34 10.12
C GLU A 53 13.03 2.18 10.92
N TYR A 54 12.70 2.08 12.21
CA TYR A 54 13.14 1.04 13.14
C TYR A 54 11.93 0.32 13.78
N PRO A 55 11.23 -0.55 13.02
CA PRO A 55 10.03 -1.25 13.47
C PRO A 55 10.18 -2.05 14.77
N GLU A 56 11.38 -2.58 15.04
CA GLU A 56 11.73 -3.38 16.21
C GLU A 56 11.56 -2.62 17.55
N LEU A 57 11.53 -1.29 17.52
CA LEU A 57 11.19 -0.49 18.70
C LEU A 57 9.77 -0.77 19.24
N SER A 58 8.87 -1.28 18.40
CA SER A 58 7.52 -1.69 18.81
C SER A 58 7.49 -2.93 19.71
N LEU A 59 8.62 -3.64 19.84
CA LEU A 59 8.81 -4.80 20.71
C LEU A 59 9.25 -4.43 22.12
N LEU A 60 9.46 -3.14 22.39
CA LEU A 60 9.80 -2.59 23.70
C LEU A 60 8.53 -2.15 24.43
N PHE A 61 8.28 -2.76 25.59
CA PHE A 61 7.16 -2.47 26.48
C PHE A 61 7.67 -1.70 27.69
N ALA A 62 7.24 -0.44 27.83
CA ALA A 62 7.62 0.41 28.94
C ALA A 62 6.45 0.48 29.94
N ASP A 63 6.71 0.11 31.18
CA ASP A 63 5.77 0.19 32.30
C ASP A 63 6.39 1.04 33.41
N ILE A 64 5.62 1.95 34.02
CA ILE A 64 6.13 2.77 35.12
C ILE A 64 5.78 2.09 36.44
N ARG A 65 6.81 1.77 37.23
CA ARG A 65 6.68 1.20 38.57
C ARG A 65 7.04 2.22 39.62
N PHE A 66 6.06 2.59 40.42
CA PHE A 66 6.26 3.40 41.61
C PHE A 66 6.59 2.49 42.79
N ALA A 67 7.51 2.93 43.66
CA ALA A 67 7.76 2.29 44.94
C ALA A 67 6.56 2.50 45.89
N GLN A 68 6.54 1.81 47.04
CA GLN A 68 5.42 1.86 47.99
C GLN A 68 5.12 3.28 48.52
N ASP A 69 6.12 4.14 48.54
CA ASP A 69 6.05 5.55 48.94
C ASP A 69 5.47 6.48 47.86
N GLN A 70 5.23 5.96 46.64
CA GLN A 70 4.83 6.73 45.45
C GLN A 70 5.80 7.86 45.07
N ASP A 71 7.03 7.82 45.58
CA ASP A 71 8.03 8.84 45.26
C ASP A 71 8.58 8.62 43.85
N ALA A 72 8.50 9.66 43.02
CA ALA A 72 9.03 9.66 41.66
C ALA A 72 10.55 9.48 41.62
N ALA A 73 11.27 9.88 42.67
CA ALA A 73 12.72 9.69 42.77
C ALA A 73 13.11 8.21 42.90
N ASN A 74 12.24 7.40 43.49
CA ASN A 74 12.43 5.97 43.69
C ASN A 74 11.71 5.12 42.64
N ALA A 75 10.99 5.75 41.70
CA ALA A 75 10.28 5.07 40.63
C ALA A 75 11.20 4.67 39.47
N SER A 76 10.83 3.60 38.77
CA SER A 76 11.55 3.12 37.59
C SER A 76 10.61 2.87 36.42
N ILE A 77 11.17 2.96 35.21
CA ILE A 77 10.58 2.44 33.98
C ILE A 77 11.08 1.00 33.85
N HIS A 78 10.17 0.05 34.04
CA HIS A 78 10.41 -1.35 33.73
C HIS A 78 10.25 -1.56 32.22
N LEU A 79 11.37 -1.77 31.53
CA LEU A 79 11.43 -1.95 30.09
C LEU A 79 11.60 -3.43 29.75
N THR A 80 10.58 -4.03 29.15
CA THR A 80 10.62 -5.40 28.65
C THR A 80 10.80 -5.42 27.13
N TRP A 81 11.84 -6.09 26.63
CA TRP A 81 11.99 -6.42 25.22
C TRP A 81 11.41 -7.81 24.93
N ARG A 82 10.42 -7.89 24.05
CA ARG A 82 9.72 -9.13 23.67
C ARG A 82 9.95 -9.45 22.20
N PRO A 83 11.01 -10.20 21.84
CA PRO A 83 11.20 -10.61 20.46
C PRO A 83 10.12 -11.63 20.03
N PRO A 84 9.78 -11.71 18.73
CA PRO A 84 8.85 -12.73 18.23
C PRO A 84 9.40 -14.16 18.41
N HIS A 85 10.73 -14.31 18.44
CA HIS A 85 11.42 -15.56 18.70
C HIS A 85 12.54 -15.32 19.71
N GLY A 86 12.56 -16.09 20.79
CA GLY A 86 13.58 -16.00 21.85
C GLY A 86 12.99 -15.59 23.20
N GLU A 87 13.88 -15.46 24.19
CA GLU A 87 13.51 -15.09 25.54
C GLU A 87 13.32 -13.58 25.68
N SER A 88 12.31 -13.20 26.46
CA SER A 88 12.12 -11.80 26.84
C SER A 88 13.23 -11.36 27.79
N LYS A 89 13.62 -10.09 27.68
CA LYS A 89 14.61 -9.48 28.56
C LYS A 89 14.00 -8.27 29.22
N ASP A 90 14.41 -8.02 30.46
CA ASP A 90 13.95 -6.88 31.25
C ASP A 90 15.13 -5.98 31.64
N LEU A 91 14.82 -4.70 31.85
CA LEU A 91 15.74 -3.67 32.33
C LEU A 91 14.95 -2.61 33.09
N ASP A 92 15.41 -2.25 34.28
CA ASP A 92 14.85 -1.13 35.02
C ASP A 92 15.69 0.13 34.79
N ILE A 93 15.03 1.19 34.34
CA ILE A 93 15.63 2.52 34.11
C ILE A 93 15.06 3.47 35.15
N PRO A 94 15.86 4.26 35.88
CA PRO A 94 15.33 5.27 36.80
C PRO A 94 14.37 6.23 36.08
N LEU A 95 13.20 6.49 36.66
CA LEU A 95 12.20 7.38 36.06
C LEU A 95 12.71 8.82 35.99
N VAL A 96 13.46 9.23 37.03
CA VAL A 96 14.14 10.52 37.14
C VAL A 96 15.64 10.29 37.42
N PRO A 97 16.46 10.06 36.38
CA PRO A 97 17.90 9.88 36.52
C PRO A 97 18.59 11.12 37.09
N ASN A 98 19.65 10.91 37.89
CA ASN A 98 20.55 11.99 38.31
C ASN A 98 21.42 12.41 37.12
N THR A 99 21.33 13.68 36.72
CA THR A 99 22.01 14.22 35.54
C THR A 99 23.40 14.79 35.82
N THR A 100 23.82 14.89 37.08
CA THR A 100 25.05 15.59 37.49
C THR A 100 26.32 15.01 36.85
N SER A 101 26.36 13.70 36.66
CA SER A 101 27.52 12.97 36.10
C SER A 101 27.34 12.56 34.64
N LEU A 102 26.20 12.84 34.01
CA LEU A 102 25.89 12.36 32.66
C LEU A 102 26.43 13.31 31.57
N GLU A 103 26.93 12.71 30.49
CA GLU A 103 27.40 13.44 29.31
C GLU A 103 26.22 14.14 28.61
N LYS A 104 26.37 15.43 28.30
CA LYS A 104 25.38 16.17 27.51
C LYS A 104 25.58 15.91 26.02
N ILE A 105 24.49 15.59 25.33
CA ILE A 105 24.44 15.36 23.89
C ILE A 105 23.43 16.30 23.24
N HIS A 106 23.74 16.73 22.02
CA HIS A 106 22.85 17.58 21.25
C HIS A 106 21.95 16.74 20.33
N VAL A 107 20.64 17.01 20.35
CA VAL A 107 19.65 16.23 19.60
C VAL A 107 18.74 17.17 18.81
N THR A 108 18.74 17.04 17.48
CA THR A 108 17.80 17.76 16.61
C THR A 108 16.73 16.82 16.10
N MET A 109 15.47 17.10 16.39
CA MET A 109 14.31 16.33 15.92
C MET A 109 13.37 17.21 15.11
N HIS A 110 13.04 16.81 13.88
CA HIS A 110 12.13 17.55 13.01
C HIS A 110 12.49 19.05 12.87
N SER A 111 13.79 19.34 12.83
CA SER A 111 14.37 20.69 12.83
C SER A 111 14.22 21.48 14.14
N SER A 112 13.73 20.86 15.21
CA SER A 112 13.64 21.41 16.56
C SER A 112 14.79 20.87 17.42
N PRO A 113 15.80 21.71 17.76
CA PRO A 113 16.95 21.30 18.55
C PRO A 113 16.63 21.28 20.04
N THR A 114 17.32 20.41 20.78
CA THR A 114 17.34 20.38 22.24
C THR A 114 18.60 19.66 22.71
N ASP A 115 18.96 19.85 23.97
CA ASP A 115 20.03 19.08 24.61
C ASP A 115 19.41 17.93 25.41
N ALA A 116 20.19 16.87 25.61
CA ALA A 116 19.81 15.72 26.39
C ALA A 116 21.03 15.14 27.11
N TYR A 117 20.80 14.18 28.00
CA TYR A 117 21.83 13.47 28.72
C TYR A 117 21.94 12.05 28.16
N LYS A 118 23.15 11.62 27.83
CA LYS A 118 23.45 10.23 27.49
C LYS A 118 23.42 9.42 28.78
N MET A 119 22.52 8.45 28.84
CA MET A 119 22.42 7.53 29.97
C MET A 119 23.63 6.59 30.02
N ASP A 120 23.88 6.01 31.20
CA ASP A 120 25.01 5.12 31.44
C ASP A 120 25.09 3.93 30.46
N ASP A 121 26.31 3.47 30.23
CA ASP A 121 26.61 2.41 29.26
C ASP A 121 25.89 1.09 29.52
N GLN A 122 25.45 0.81 30.75
CA GLN A 122 24.67 -0.39 31.05
C GLN A 122 23.34 -0.42 30.27
N TYR A 123 22.65 0.71 30.17
CA TYR A 123 21.38 0.83 29.45
C TYR A 123 21.61 0.74 27.94
N ASN A 124 22.65 1.43 27.46
CA ASN A 124 23.06 1.44 26.06
C ASN A 124 23.42 0.02 25.58
N LYS A 125 24.27 -0.70 26.33
CA LYS A 125 24.68 -2.08 26.02
C LYS A 125 23.50 -3.04 25.99
N TRP A 126 22.58 -2.94 26.95
CA TRP A 126 21.39 -3.78 26.99
C TRP A 126 20.48 -3.54 25.77
N LEU A 127 20.20 -2.27 25.45
CA LEU A 127 19.38 -1.90 24.28
C LEU A 127 20.06 -2.33 22.99
N SER A 128 21.38 -2.15 22.88
CA SER A 128 22.15 -2.59 21.73
C SER A 128 22.09 -4.09 21.51
N ALA A 129 22.19 -4.88 22.59
CA ALA A 129 22.06 -6.33 22.51
C ALA A 129 20.65 -6.80 22.10
N CYS A 130 19.61 -6.02 22.42
CA CYS A 130 18.23 -6.33 22.05
C CYS A 130 17.91 -5.92 20.60
N LEU A 131 18.34 -4.72 20.18
CA LEU A 131 17.97 -4.15 18.88
C LEU A 131 18.93 -4.55 17.75
N GLY A 132 20.15 -4.99 18.08
CA GLY A 132 21.18 -5.36 17.09
C GLY A 132 21.93 -4.16 16.48
N TYR A 133 21.81 -2.98 17.07
CA TYR A 133 22.52 -1.77 16.66
C TYR A 133 23.27 -1.17 17.85
N GLU A 134 24.35 -0.44 17.59
CA GLU A 134 24.92 0.44 18.60
C GLU A 134 23.95 1.61 18.84
N VAL A 135 23.50 1.78 20.09
CA VAL A 135 22.49 2.77 20.44
C VAL A 135 22.85 3.50 21.74
N VAL A 136 22.28 4.69 21.89
CA VAL A 136 22.32 5.52 23.08
C VAL A 136 20.90 5.78 23.56
N LEU A 137 20.66 5.58 24.85
CA LEU A 137 19.46 6.06 25.52
C LEU A 137 19.70 7.51 25.97
N ALA A 138 18.95 8.43 25.38
CA ALA A 138 18.96 9.84 25.71
C ALA A 138 17.84 10.15 26.71
N TYR A 139 18.19 10.81 27.82
CA TYR A 139 17.25 11.37 28.78
C TYR A 139 17.17 12.89 28.63
N LEU A 140 15.96 13.42 28.49
CA LEU A 140 15.74 14.85 28.26
C LEU A 140 16.16 15.71 29.47
N GLY A 141 15.99 15.22 30.69
CA GLY A 141 16.20 16.03 31.89
C GLY A 141 15.29 17.25 31.91
N GLU A 142 15.80 18.40 32.34
CA GLU A 142 15.07 19.68 32.40
C GLU A 142 14.93 20.38 31.03
N HIS A 143 15.53 19.82 29.98
CA HIS A 143 15.51 20.43 28.66
C HIS A 143 14.15 20.29 28.01
N GLU A 144 13.89 21.19 27.08
CA GLU A 144 12.65 21.25 26.32
C GLU A 144 13.02 21.65 24.88
N ARG A 145 12.13 21.39 23.92
CA ARG A 145 12.31 21.85 22.53
C ARG A 145 11.24 22.84 22.13
N PRO A 146 11.54 23.81 21.25
CA PRO A 146 10.54 24.72 20.73
C PRO A 146 9.54 24.00 19.82
N VAL A 147 8.27 24.38 19.93
CA VAL A 147 7.23 24.01 18.95
C VAL A 147 7.35 24.92 17.74
N LEU A 148 7.38 24.32 16.54
CA LEU A 148 7.62 25.08 15.30
C LEU A 148 6.35 25.36 14.48
N MET A 149 5.22 24.76 14.86
CA MET A 149 3.92 24.99 14.22
C MET A 149 3.09 26.03 14.98
N THR A 150 2.05 26.56 14.34
CA THR A 150 1.11 27.47 15.00
C THR A 150 0.32 26.75 16.11
N THR A 151 0.46 27.20 17.36
CA THR A 151 -0.19 26.62 18.55
C THR A 151 -1.44 27.36 19.01
N HIS A 152 -1.75 28.51 18.42
CA HIS A 152 -2.97 29.26 18.70
C HIS A 152 -3.81 29.39 17.45
N GLN A 153 -5.10 29.08 17.56
CA GLN A 153 -6.03 29.38 16.48
C GLN A 153 -6.12 30.89 16.31
N LYS A 154 -5.89 31.40 15.10
CA LYS A 154 -6.16 32.81 14.76
C LYS A 154 -7.61 33.10 15.14
N LYS A 155 -7.84 33.93 16.16
CA LYS A 155 -9.17 34.52 16.36
C LYS A 155 -9.50 35.25 15.06
N ASN A 156 -10.66 34.98 14.48
CA ASN A 156 -11.20 35.80 13.39
C ASN A 156 -11.37 37.23 13.92
N GLN A 157 -10.32 38.05 13.82
CA GLN A 157 -10.48 39.49 13.96
C GLN A 157 -11.27 39.99 12.74
N PRO A 158 -12.26 40.87 12.94
CA PRO A 158 -12.92 41.51 11.82
C PRO A 158 -11.88 42.23 10.96
N GLN A 159 -11.93 41.99 9.66
CA GLN A 159 -11.08 42.59 8.64
C GLN A 159 -11.28 44.10 8.63
N THR A 160 -10.56 44.84 9.48
CA THR A 160 -10.40 46.28 9.32
C THR A 160 -9.21 46.49 8.39
N GLY A 161 -9.51 46.81 7.13
CA GLY A 161 -8.52 46.94 6.06
C GLY A 161 -7.50 48.06 6.33
N GLY A 162 -6.23 47.69 6.28
CA GLY A 162 -5.10 48.61 6.24
C GLY A 162 -3.96 47.94 5.47
N TRP A 163 -3.46 48.61 4.43
CA TRP A 163 -2.44 48.14 3.47
C TRP A 163 -1.16 47.55 4.12
N LEU A 164 -0.85 47.89 5.38
CA LEU A 164 0.30 47.37 6.11
C LEU A 164 0.13 45.92 6.65
N SER A 165 -1.09 45.36 6.70
CA SER A 165 -1.33 44.00 7.23
C SER A 165 -0.89 42.86 6.29
N SER A 166 -0.57 43.20 5.04
CA SER A 166 -0.21 42.25 3.98
C SER A 166 1.14 41.56 4.23
N ILE A 167 2.04 42.21 4.98
CA ILE A 167 3.44 41.79 5.13
C ILE A 167 3.61 40.77 6.29
N THR A 168 2.80 40.87 7.35
CA THR A 168 2.90 39.99 8.52
C THR A 168 2.26 38.62 8.31
N SER A 169 1.32 38.48 7.36
CA SER A 169 0.58 37.24 7.13
C SER A 169 1.40 36.08 6.52
N LYS A 170 2.60 36.36 6.01
CA LYS A 170 3.48 35.39 5.32
C LYS A 170 4.78 35.09 6.05
N LEU A 171 4.97 35.60 7.25
CA LEU A 171 6.16 35.32 8.05
C LEU A 171 5.88 34.16 9.02
N PRO A 172 6.83 33.22 9.20
CA PRO A 172 6.78 32.26 10.30
C PRO A 172 6.72 33.02 11.65
N THR A 173 6.09 32.41 12.66
CA THR A 173 5.76 33.03 13.96
C THR A 173 6.96 33.72 14.61
N SER A 174 8.16 33.17 14.46
CA SER A 174 9.41 33.75 14.97
C SER A 174 9.78 35.09 14.35
N LEU A 175 9.48 35.32 13.06
CA LEU A 175 9.73 36.60 12.38
C LEU A 175 8.57 37.58 12.56
N GLY A 176 7.34 37.09 12.69
CA GLY A 176 6.17 37.91 13.00
C GLY A 176 6.24 38.54 14.39
N ALA A 177 6.68 37.77 15.39
CA ALA A 177 6.83 38.22 16.78
C ALA A 177 7.91 39.31 16.95
N ILE A 178 9.01 39.24 16.20
CA ILE A 178 10.08 40.27 16.20
C ILE A 178 9.56 41.63 15.71
N VAL A 179 8.60 41.63 14.78
CA VAL A 179 8.05 42.87 14.18
C VAL A 179 6.89 43.46 15.02
N SER A 180 6.20 42.65 15.82
CA SER A 180 4.98 43.06 16.55
C SER A 180 5.17 43.26 18.05
N GLY A 181 6.34 42.93 18.62
CA GLY A 181 6.66 43.23 20.02
C GLY A 181 5.84 42.47 21.07
N GLU A 182 5.00 41.53 20.65
CA GLU A 182 4.31 40.60 21.54
C GLU A 182 5.22 39.39 21.83
N THR A 183 5.88 39.39 22.99
CA THR A 183 6.57 38.21 23.52
C THR A 183 5.53 37.19 23.99
N GLN A 184 5.00 36.42 23.05
CA GLN A 184 4.22 35.23 23.33
C GLN A 184 5.21 34.16 23.83
N ALA A 185 5.01 33.62 25.02
CA ALA A 185 5.88 32.56 25.54
C ALA A 185 5.87 31.38 24.55
N ASP A 186 7.03 31.06 23.99
CA ASP A 186 7.16 29.97 23.02
C ASP A 186 6.69 28.66 23.66
N ASP A 187 5.68 28.02 23.08
CA ASP A 187 5.26 26.69 23.49
C ASP A 187 6.42 25.72 23.26
N LYS A 188 6.61 24.80 24.22
CA LYS A 188 7.70 23.83 24.19
C LYS A 188 7.18 22.43 24.43
N ILE A 189 7.91 21.44 23.94
CA ILE A 189 7.56 20.02 24.03
C ILE A 189 8.77 19.17 24.45
N THR A 190 8.51 17.91 24.81
CA THR A 190 9.52 16.90 25.10
C THR A 190 10.03 16.24 23.80
N PHE A 191 10.45 14.96 23.82
CA PHE A 191 10.72 14.19 22.60
C PHE A 191 9.46 13.82 21.79
N ALA A 192 8.31 14.45 22.09
CA ALA A 192 7.15 14.48 21.21
C ALA A 192 7.48 15.00 19.80
N ASP A 193 6.71 14.55 18.80
CA ASP A 193 6.97 14.93 17.41
C ASP A 193 6.59 16.39 17.13
N CYS A 194 5.33 16.77 17.40
CA CYS A 194 4.82 18.12 17.12
C CYS A 194 4.09 18.78 18.30
N ALA A 195 3.41 18.01 19.15
CA ALA A 195 2.57 18.54 20.22
C ALA A 195 2.60 17.67 21.49
N PRO A 196 2.29 18.25 22.67
CA PRO A 196 2.18 17.56 23.95
C PRO A 196 1.24 16.35 23.93
N PHE A 197 0.05 16.52 23.35
CA PHE A 197 -1.00 15.52 23.35
C PHE A 197 -1.46 15.23 21.93
N LEU A 198 -1.76 13.96 21.67
CA LEU A 198 -2.54 13.53 20.51
C LEU A 198 -3.88 12.98 20.98
N VAL A 199 -4.97 13.63 20.59
CA VAL A 199 -6.34 13.20 20.87
C VAL A 199 -6.87 12.45 19.67
N VAL A 200 -7.45 11.28 19.91
CA VAL A 200 -8.11 10.46 18.87
C VAL A 200 -9.48 10.00 19.34
N ASN A 201 -10.29 9.55 18.39
CA ASN A 201 -11.66 9.11 18.61
C ASN A 201 -11.81 7.64 18.19
N GLU A 202 -12.41 6.82 19.06
CA GLU A 202 -12.68 5.40 18.77
C GLU A 202 -13.67 5.22 17.61
N THR A 203 -14.64 6.13 17.44
CA THR A 203 -15.59 6.06 16.31
C THR A 203 -14.87 6.21 14.96
N SER A 204 -13.77 6.99 14.92
CA SER A 204 -12.90 7.07 13.74
C SER A 204 -12.04 5.83 13.58
N LEU A 205 -11.51 5.27 14.68
CA LEU A 205 -10.78 3.99 14.63
C LEU A 205 -11.64 2.88 14.04
N ARG A 206 -12.92 2.78 14.42
CA ARG A 206 -13.86 1.81 13.84
C ARG A 206 -14.04 1.98 12.34
N ASP A 207 -13.98 3.20 11.80
CA ASP A 207 -13.96 3.41 10.35
C ASP A 207 -12.66 2.90 9.70
N VAL A 208 -11.52 3.03 10.40
CA VAL A 208 -10.26 2.46 9.94
C VAL A 208 -10.29 0.93 9.95
N SER A 209 -10.76 0.33 11.05
CA SER A 209 -10.88 -1.13 11.19
C SER A 209 -11.77 -1.74 10.11
N ARG A 210 -12.87 -1.08 9.72
CA ARG A 210 -13.74 -1.52 8.61
C ARG A 210 -13.07 -1.59 7.23
N ARG A 211 -11.84 -1.08 7.09
CA ARG A 211 -11.04 -1.16 5.85
C ARG A 211 -10.13 -2.39 5.82
N LEU A 212 -10.01 -3.08 6.96
CA LEU A 212 -9.30 -4.35 7.11
C LEU A 212 -10.27 -5.52 6.90
N PRO A 213 -9.75 -6.74 6.70
CA PRO A 213 -10.55 -7.97 6.73
C PRO A 213 -11.35 -8.13 8.03
N ASP A 214 -12.47 -8.84 8.00
CA ASP A 214 -13.38 -8.99 9.15
C ASP A 214 -12.75 -9.68 10.38
N ASP A 215 -11.64 -10.40 10.19
CA ASP A 215 -10.87 -11.08 11.23
C ASP A 215 -9.74 -10.21 11.84
N GLU A 216 -9.52 -8.99 11.33
CA GLU A 216 -8.48 -8.07 11.81
C GLU A 216 -9.08 -6.75 12.33
N GLU A 217 -8.67 -6.35 13.53
CA GLU A 217 -8.99 -5.02 14.07
C GLU A 217 -7.75 -4.11 14.09
N MET A 218 -7.96 -2.82 13.82
CA MET A 218 -6.87 -1.86 13.83
C MET A 218 -6.41 -1.52 15.27
N ASP A 219 -5.15 -1.83 15.58
CA ASP A 219 -4.52 -1.45 16.85
C ASP A 219 -4.37 0.07 16.97
N ILE A 220 -5.11 0.69 17.89
CA ILE A 220 -5.08 2.13 18.16
C ILE A 220 -3.71 2.63 18.62
N SER A 221 -2.91 1.79 19.28
CA SER A 221 -1.57 2.16 19.76
C SER A 221 -0.61 2.48 18.61
N LYS A 222 -0.87 1.97 17.38
CA LYS A 222 -0.12 2.33 16.17
C LYS A 222 -0.27 3.80 15.79
N PHE A 223 -1.38 4.43 16.17
CA PHE A 223 -1.58 5.87 15.99
C PHE A 223 -0.81 6.71 17.02
N ARG A 224 -0.31 6.07 18.09
CA ARG A 224 0.40 6.68 19.20
C ARG A 224 -0.32 7.86 19.88
N PRO A 225 -1.65 7.77 20.11
CA PRO A 225 -2.39 8.82 20.80
C PRO A 225 -1.98 8.92 22.26
N ASN A 226 -2.25 10.04 22.91
CA ASN A 226 -2.16 10.17 24.36
C ASN A 226 -3.55 10.05 25.01
N ILE A 227 -4.58 10.60 24.37
CA ILE A 227 -5.95 10.61 24.89
C ILE A 227 -6.87 9.98 23.85
N ILE A 228 -7.60 8.95 24.27
CA ILE A 228 -8.58 8.27 23.44
C ILE A 228 -9.97 8.62 23.96
N VAL A 229 -10.81 9.17 23.10
CA VAL A 229 -12.17 9.58 23.41
C VAL A 229 -13.16 8.61 22.76
N SER A 230 -14.19 8.22 23.50
CA SER A 230 -15.30 7.41 23.01
C SER A 230 -16.64 8.14 23.09
N GLY A 231 -17.62 7.65 22.32
CA GLY A 231 -18.99 8.18 22.28
C GLY A 231 -19.22 9.36 21.34
N ALA A 232 -18.35 9.59 20.35
CA ALA A 232 -18.62 10.54 19.26
C ALA A 232 -19.67 9.95 18.30
N GLU A 233 -20.59 10.80 17.80
CA GLU A 233 -21.73 10.39 16.98
C GLU A 233 -21.30 9.85 15.60
N SER A 234 -20.34 10.51 14.96
CA SER A 234 -19.84 10.15 13.64
C SER A 234 -18.31 10.05 13.58
N SER A 235 -17.82 9.30 12.61
CA SER A 235 -16.38 9.17 12.35
C SER A 235 -15.82 10.50 11.85
N TRP A 236 -14.58 10.80 12.24
CA TRP A 236 -13.79 11.96 11.79
C TRP A 236 -14.22 13.32 12.35
N GLU A 237 -15.10 13.35 13.34
CA GLU A 237 -15.52 14.61 13.98
C GLU A 237 -14.38 15.36 14.67
N GLU A 238 -13.37 14.63 15.16
CA GLU A 238 -12.21 15.20 15.83
C GLU A 238 -11.41 16.15 14.93
N ASP A 239 -11.53 16.02 13.60
CA ASP A 239 -10.96 16.96 12.63
C ASP A 239 -11.44 18.41 12.88
N TYR A 240 -12.59 18.58 13.56
CA TYR A 240 -13.26 19.86 13.77
C TYR A 240 -13.26 20.33 15.24
N TRP A 241 -13.01 19.48 16.23
CA TRP A 241 -12.99 19.89 17.65
C TRP A 241 -11.89 20.90 17.96
N SER A 242 -12.20 22.13 18.33
CA SER A 242 -11.17 23.14 18.64
C SER A 242 -10.84 23.24 20.12
N GLU A 243 -11.82 22.99 21.00
CA GLU A 243 -11.62 23.03 22.44
C GLU A 243 -12.40 21.89 23.10
N LEU A 244 -11.72 21.19 24.01
CA LEU A 244 -12.28 20.16 24.88
C LEU A 244 -12.23 20.65 26.33
N GLN A 245 -13.30 20.38 27.06
CA GLN A 245 -13.37 20.55 28.50
C GLN A 245 -13.73 19.21 29.14
N THR A 246 -12.96 18.78 30.13
CA THR A 246 -13.25 17.57 30.90
C THR A 246 -13.96 17.87 32.21
N SER A 247 -14.65 16.87 32.77
CA SER A 247 -15.25 16.92 34.11
C SER A 247 -14.23 17.20 35.22
N SER A 248 -12.97 16.82 35.01
CA SER A 248 -11.83 17.10 35.90
C SER A 248 -11.29 18.53 35.77
N ASN A 249 -12.05 19.43 35.13
CA ASN A 249 -11.69 20.83 34.89
C ASN A 249 -10.37 21.01 34.11
N VAL A 250 -10.04 20.09 33.21
CA VAL A 250 -8.90 20.23 32.29
C VAL A 250 -9.41 20.70 30.94
N LYS A 251 -8.84 21.79 30.44
CA LYS A 251 -9.09 22.31 29.11
C LYS A 251 -7.96 21.93 28.17
N LEU A 252 -8.32 21.46 26.98
CA LEU A 252 -7.38 21.18 25.91
C LEU A 252 -7.75 21.99 24.66
N HIS A 253 -6.77 22.70 24.10
CA HIS A 253 -6.88 23.40 22.84
C HIS A 253 -6.33 22.52 21.73
N LEU A 254 -7.18 22.15 20.76
CA LEU A 254 -6.82 21.25 19.70
C LEU A 254 -6.52 22.07 18.45
N VAL A 255 -5.25 22.08 18.05
CA VAL A 255 -4.73 23.13 17.17
C VAL A 255 -4.64 22.67 15.72
N GLN A 256 -4.13 21.47 15.49
CA GLN A 256 -3.79 20.99 14.15
C GLN A 256 -4.06 19.50 14.00
N ASN A 257 -4.34 19.09 12.77
CA ASN A 257 -4.60 17.71 12.41
C ASN A 257 -3.30 16.88 12.40
N CYS A 258 -3.34 15.68 12.96
CA CYS A 258 -2.18 14.80 13.01
C CYS A 258 -2.01 14.07 11.68
N VAL A 259 -0.93 14.40 11.00
CA VAL A 259 -0.52 13.73 9.76
C VAL A 259 0.09 12.37 10.09
N ARG A 260 -0.33 11.36 9.34
CA ARG A 260 0.11 9.97 9.55
C ARG A 260 1.19 9.56 8.56
N CYS A 261 2.18 8.81 9.06
CA CYS A 261 3.29 8.27 8.30
C CYS A 261 3.23 6.73 8.21
N VAL A 262 4.25 6.12 7.61
CA VAL A 262 4.34 4.67 7.38
C VAL A 262 4.41 3.84 8.67
N SER A 263 4.57 4.46 9.85
CA SER A 263 4.52 3.74 11.13
C SER A 263 3.23 2.93 11.33
N LEU A 264 2.11 3.33 10.70
CA LEU A 264 0.85 2.58 10.77
C LEU A 264 0.92 1.20 10.10
N ASN A 265 1.82 1.04 9.15
CA ASN A 265 2.00 -0.21 8.41
C ASN A 265 2.93 -1.19 9.13
N VAL A 266 3.46 -0.83 10.30
CA VAL A 266 4.32 -1.72 11.08
C VAL A 266 3.47 -2.78 11.78
N ASP A 267 3.91 -4.02 11.72
CA ASP A 267 3.40 -5.08 12.55
C ASP A 267 4.12 -5.08 13.91
N TYR A 268 3.29 -4.90 14.92
CA TYR A 268 3.63 -4.63 16.30
C TYR A 268 3.86 -5.91 17.10
N ALA A 269 3.49 -7.08 16.53
CA ALA A 269 3.83 -8.39 17.07
C ALA A 269 5.21 -8.87 16.59
N THR A 270 5.55 -8.58 15.33
CA THR A 270 6.82 -9.03 14.73
C THR A 270 7.93 -7.99 14.77
N GLY A 271 7.60 -6.71 14.97
CA GLY A 271 8.56 -5.62 14.92
C GLY A 271 9.15 -5.45 13.51
N LYS A 272 8.33 -5.64 12.48
CA LYS A 272 8.72 -5.57 11.06
C LYS A 272 7.64 -4.82 10.25
N PRO A 273 7.92 -4.40 9.01
CA PRO A 273 6.87 -3.94 8.10
C PRO A 273 5.79 -5.02 7.97
N GLY A 274 4.54 -4.64 8.21
CA GLY A 274 3.42 -5.58 8.19
C GLY A 274 3.19 -6.15 6.79
N GLU A 275 2.84 -7.43 6.76
CA GLU A 275 2.42 -8.13 5.55
C GLU A 275 0.89 -8.00 5.37
N GLY A 276 0.35 -8.33 4.21
CA GLY A 276 -1.10 -8.34 4.00
C GLY A 276 -1.78 -6.96 3.91
N GLU A 277 -3.01 -6.86 4.44
CA GLU A 277 -3.86 -5.67 4.32
C GLU A 277 -3.64 -4.64 5.43
N SER A 278 -3.34 -5.08 6.65
CA SER A 278 -2.94 -4.20 7.76
C SER A 278 -1.61 -3.49 7.49
N GLY A 279 -0.67 -4.16 6.81
CA GLY A 279 0.56 -3.55 6.26
C GLY A 279 0.34 -2.48 5.17
N LYS A 280 -0.90 -2.29 4.69
CA LYS A 280 -1.27 -1.30 3.67
C LYS A 280 -2.23 -0.22 4.19
N ILE A 281 -2.46 -0.16 5.49
CA ILE A 281 -3.48 0.73 6.07
C ILE A 281 -3.23 2.21 5.74
N LEU A 282 -1.97 2.67 5.69
CA LEU A 282 -1.65 4.04 5.29
C LEU A 282 -2.17 4.34 3.88
N LYS A 283 -2.02 3.40 2.94
CA LYS A 283 -2.50 3.54 1.57
C LYS A 283 -4.03 3.57 1.50
N LYS A 284 -4.69 2.76 2.34
CA LYS A 284 -6.16 2.75 2.49
C LYS A 284 -6.68 4.04 3.11
N LEU A 285 -5.94 4.70 3.98
CA LEU A 285 -6.30 6.03 4.49
C LEU A 285 -6.02 7.13 3.45
N GLN A 286 -4.96 6.98 2.65
CA GLN A 286 -4.64 7.95 1.60
C GLN A 286 -5.72 8.09 0.53
N SER A 287 -6.66 7.17 0.35
CA SER A 287 -7.71 7.32 -0.66
C SER A 287 -8.61 8.53 -0.42
N ASP A 288 -8.86 8.87 0.84
CA ASP A 288 -9.93 9.78 1.25
C ASP A 288 -9.51 10.70 2.42
N ARG A 289 -8.48 10.35 3.20
CA ARG A 289 -8.04 11.11 4.38
C ARG A 289 -6.92 12.11 4.11
N ARG A 290 -6.57 12.37 2.84
CA ARG A 290 -5.68 13.48 2.42
C ARG A 290 -6.45 14.81 2.41
N VAL A 291 -6.94 15.20 3.58
CA VAL A 291 -7.89 16.32 3.77
C VAL A 291 -7.24 17.61 4.25
N ASP A 292 -6.00 17.56 4.75
CA ASP A 292 -5.26 18.72 5.23
C ASP A 292 -4.54 19.42 4.07
N LYS A 293 -4.73 20.75 3.97
CA LYS A 293 -4.14 21.56 2.90
C LYS A 293 -2.62 21.66 3.01
N GLY A 294 -2.07 21.63 4.21
CA GLY A 294 -0.64 21.72 4.50
C GLY A 294 0.10 20.41 4.27
N ALA A 295 -0.62 19.28 4.39
CA ALA A 295 -0.07 17.94 4.19
C ALA A 295 -0.79 17.15 3.09
N LYS A 296 -0.85 17.74 1.88
CA LYS A 296 -1.59 17.21 0.71
C LYS A 296 -1.35 15.72 0.36
N TYR A 297 -0.19 15.16 0.70
CA TYR A 297 0.19 13.80 0.31
C TYR A 297 0.04 12.75 1.41
N SER A 298 -0.29 13.17 2.63
CA SER A 298 -0.35 12.29 3.79
C SER A 298 -1.75 12.30 4.39
N PRO A 299 -2.27 11.15 4.85
CA PRO A 299 -3.58 11.12 5.45
C PRO A 299 -3.54 11.67 6.88
N VAL A 300 -4.70 12.12 7.37
CA VAL A 300 -4.88 12.62 8.74
C VAL A 300 -5.66 11.64 9.60
N PHE A 301 -5.21 11.46 10.84
CA PHE A 301 -5.95 10.77 11.89
C PHE A 301 -5.56 11.35 13.26
N GLY A 302 -6.55 11.83 14.02
CA GLY A 302 -6.34 12.47 15.31
C GLY A 302 -5.93 13.92 15.23
N ARG A 303 -5.88 14.58 16.40
CA ARG A 303 -5.65 16.01 16.51
C ARG A 303 -4.67 16.34 17.62
N TYR A 304 -3.71 17.20 17.29
CA TYR A 304 -2.72 17.71 18.23
C TYR A 304 -3.36 18.69 19.20
N ALA A 305 -3.05 18.55 20.48
CA ALA A 305 -3.62 19.36 21.54
C ALA A 305 -2.57 19.91 22.51
N PHE A 306 -2.90 21.07 23.06
CA PHE A 306 -2.12 21.82 24.05
C PHE A 306 -2.99 22.06 25.29
N LEU A 307 -2.35 22.12 26.45
CA LEU A 307 -3.04 22.36 27.71
C LEU A 307 -3.54 23.82 27.81
N GLY A 308 -4.72 24.02 28.38
CA GLY A 308 -5.23 25.33 28.74
C GLY A 308 -4.38 26.01 29.81
N LYS A 309 -4.30 27.34 29.77
CA LYS A 309 -3.55 28.12 30.78
C LYS A 309 -4.14 27.90 32.17
N GLY A 310 -3.29 27.53 33.14
CA GLY A 310 -3.68 27.34 34.55
C GLY A 310 -4.20 25.95 34.91
N ASP A 311 -4.14 24.99 33.98
CA ASP A 311 -4.61 23.62 34.20
C ASP A 311 -3.49 22.61 34.48
N GLU A 312 -2.23 23.08 34.54
CA GLU A 312 -1.06 22.25 34.86
C GLU A 312 -1.14 21.69 36.30
N GLY A 313 -0.76 20.42 36.46
CA GLY A 313 -0.84 19.69 37.74
C GLY A 313 -2.20 19.05 38.02
N LYS A 314 -3.21 19.26 37.16
CA LYS A 314 -4.48 18.53 37.25
C LYS A 314 -4.33 17.09 36.76
N SER A 315 -5.22 16.19 37.16
CA SER A 315 -5.23 14.81 36.69
C SER A 315 -6.40 14.55 35.75
N LEU A 316 -6.14 13.88 34.63
CA LEU A 316 -7.17 13.29 33.77
C LEU A 316 -7.33 11.81 34.10
N SER A 317 -8.56 11.32 34.17
CA SER A 317 -8.86 9.92 34.47
C SER A 317 -9.66 9.25 33.36
N ILE A 318 -9.49 7.95 33.21
CA ILE A 318 -10.39 7.14 32.39
C ILE A 318 -11.80 7.25 32.96
N GLY A 319 -12.78 7.47 32.08
CA GLY A 319 -14.17 7.71 32.44
C GLY A 319 -14.55 9.19 32.55
N ASP A 320 -13.58 10.11 32.57
CA ASP A 320 -13.87 11.55 32.60
C ASP A 320 -14.77 11.95 31.43
N GLU A 321 -15.85 12.68 31.72
CA GLU A 321 -16.73 13.20 30.70
C GLU A 321 -16.01 14.28 29.88
N VAL A 322 -16.17 14.21 28.57
CA VAL A 322 -15.57 15.13 27.61
C VAL A 322 -16.68 15.89 26.89
N THR A 323 -16.64 17.21 27.02
CA THR A 323 -17.53 18.14 26.31
C THR A 323 -16.75 18.94 25.28
N ILE A 324 -17.24 18.99 24.05
CA ILE A 324 -16.68 19.87 23.01
C ILE A 324 -17.25 21.28 23.24
N THR A 325 -16.45 22.19 23.78
CA THR A 325 -16.91 23.58 24.01
C THR A 325 -16.88 24.41 22.74
N GLN A 326 -15.98 24.08 21.79
CA GLN A 326 -15.87 24.79 20.53
C GLN A 326 -15.52 23.85 19.37
N ARG A 327 -16.09 24.11 18.19
CA ARG A 327 -15.80 23.43 16.92
C ARG A 327 -15.38 24.44 15.85
N ASN A 328 -14.50 24.03 14.97
CA ASN A 328 -14.14 24.76 13.76
C ASN A 328 -15.17 24.54 12.67
N ALA A 329 -15.41 25.57 11.85
CA ALA A 329 -16.19 25.45 10.62
C ALA A 329 -15.44 24.68 9.52
N GLU A 330 -14.12 24.84 9.45
CA GLU A 330 -13.26 24.17 8.47
C GLU A 330 -12.13 23.40 9.15
N ARG A 331 -11.52 22.46 8.42
CA ARG A 331 -10.31 21.77 8.87
C ARG A 331 -9.15 22.75 8.98
N THR A 332 -8.30 22.53 9.97
CA THR A 332 -7.04 23.27 10.13
C THR A 332 -6.04 22.86 9.05
N THR A 333 -4.97 23.66 8.92
CA THR A 333 -3.88 23.44 7.96
C THR A 333 -2.60 23.25 8.77
N LEU A 334 -1.95 22.09 8.63
CA LEU A 334 -0.68 21.82 9.28
C LEU A 334 0.42 22.71 8.70
N ASP A 335 1.16 23.43 9.54
CA ASP A 335 2.19 24.40 9.11
C ASP A 335 3.58 24.16 9.72
N TRP A 336 3.86 22.95 10.21
CA TRP A 336 5.19 22.61 10.73
C TRP A 336 6.27 22.68 9.62
N PRO A 337 7.34 23.48 9.81
CA PRO A 337 8.36 23.69 8.79
C PRO A 337 9.17 22.41 8.50
N GLY A 338 9.41 22.12 7.22
CA GLY A 338 10.23 20.97 6.80
C GLY A 338 9.49 19.64 6.65
N ILE A 339 8.21 19.55 7.01
CA ILE A 339 7.33 18.42 6.66
C ILE A 339 6.81 18.54 5.21
N GLU A 340 7.00 19.70 4.58
CA GLU A 340 6.65 19.92 3.18
C GLU A 340 7.59 19.16 2.22
N ARG A 341 7.02 18.29 1.37
CA ARG A 341 7.75 17.61 0.29
C ARG A 341 8.42 18.59 -0.70
N LYS A 342 7.92 19.83 -0.76
CA LYS A 342 8.47 20.91 -1.58
C LYS A 342 9.14 21.94 -0.68
N VAL A 343 10.43 21.77 -0.46
CA VAL A 343 11.24 22.78 0.21
C VAL A 343 11.48 23.93 -0.77
N ILE A 344 10.82 25.08 -0.58
CA ILE A 344 10.96 26.27 -1.44
C ILE A 344 12.36 26.89 -1.27
N SER A 345 12.87 26.93 -0.05
CA SER A 345 14.20 27.43 0.28
C SER A 345 14.91 26.46 1.22
N LYS A 346 16.14 26.09 0.88
CA LYS A 346 17.06 25.43 1.80
C LYS A 346 17.93 26.51 2.44
N TYR A 347 18.17 26.40 3.73
CA TYR A 347 19.14 27.28 4.40
C TYR A 347 20.53 27.04 3.81
N TYR A 348 21.19 28.12 3.40
CA TYR A 348 22.60 28.15 3.03
C TYR A 348 23.33 29.04 4.06
N PRO A 349 24.47 28.61 4.62
CA PRO A 349 25.29 29.46 5.48
C PRO A 349 25.62 30.80 4.82
N PRO A 350 25.82 31.90 5.57
CA PRO A 350 26.12 33.23 5.00
C PRO A 350 27.38 33.24 4.12
N ASP A 351 28.35 32.39 4.45
CA ASP A 351 29.63 32.26 3.73
C ASP A 351 29.57 31.26 2.56
N PHE A 352 28.40 30.68 2.29
CA PHE A 352 28.21 29.69 1.23
C PHE A 352 28.32 30.34 -0.15
N ASP A 353 29.42 30.05 -0.84
CA ASP A 353 29.66 30.48 -2.21
C ASP A 353 29.58 29.28 -3.17
N PRO A 354 28.57 29.22 -4.06
CA PRO A 354 28.40 28.11 -4.99
C PRO A 354 29.55 27.97 -6.01
N SER A 355 30.32 29.04 -6.26
CA SER A 355 31.45 29.02 -7.20
C SER A 355 32.67 28.26 -6.66
N LYS A 356 32.76 28.08 -5.34
CA LYS A 356 33.85 27.32 -4.70
C LYS A 356 33.67 25.81 -4.80
N ILE A 357 32.46 25.34 -5.15
CA ILE A 357 32.16 23.91 -5.30
C ILE A 357 32.48 23.49 -6.74
N THR A 358 33.65 22.90 -6.96
CA THR A 358 33.92 22.19 -8.21
C THR A 358 33.20 20.85 -8.17
N ARG A 359 32.30 20.59 -9.12
CA ARG A 359 31.78 19.23 -9.32
C ARG A 359 32.95 18.32 -9.69
N GLN A 360 33.51 17.60 -8.74
CA GLN A 360 34.35 16.47 -9.06
C GLN A 360 33.46 15.42 -9.73
N ARG A 361 33.50 15.37 -11.06
CA ARG A 361 33.15 14.13 -11.76
C ARG A 361 34.11 13.10 -11.19
N LYS A 362 33.61 12.20 -10.33
CA LYS A 362 34.38 11.02 -9.90
C LYS A 362 35.05 10.45 -11.15
N THR A 363 36.37 10.36 -11.14
CA THR A 363 37.13 9.67 -12.18
C THR A 363 36.50 8.30 -12.35
N GLN A 364 35.85 8.10 -13.49
CA GLN A 364 35.19 6.85 -13.80
C GLN A 364 36.29 5.79 -13.84
N SER A 365 36.35 4.92 -12.83
CA SER A 365 36.93 3.60 -13.04
C SER A 365 36.19 3.03 -14.25
N SER A 366 36.92 2.64 -15.29
CA SER A 366 36.47 2.20 -16.62
C SER A 366 35.54 0.98 -16.63
N ALA A 367 35.02 0.55 -15.49
CA ALA A 367 33.94 -0.43 -15.39
C ALA A 367 32.60 0.28 -15.62
N ALA A 368 31.91 -0.06 -16.71
CA ALA A 368 30.62 0.47 -17.09
C ALA A 368 29.64 0.48 -15.89
N LYS A 369 29.33 1.68 -15.39
CA LYS A 369 28.46 1.86 -14.24
C LYS A 369 27.04 1.45 -14.60
N LEU A 370 26.58 0.35 -14.02
CA LEU A 370 25.19 -0.08 -14.07
C LEU A 370 24.33 0.89 -13.24
N GLU A 371 23.45 1.65 -13.90
CA GLU A 371 22.48 2.53 -13.27
C GLU A 371 21.21 1.74 -12.89
N SER A 372 20.79 1.74 -11.63
CA SER A 372 19.59 1.01 -11.22
C SER A 372 18.31 1.78 -11.61
N VAL A 373 17.40 1.14 -12.36
CA VAL A 373 16.14 1.73 -12.84
C VAL A 373 14.98 0.76 -12.61
N ARG A 374 13.81 1.27 -12.19
CA ARG A 374 12.59 0.45 -12.09
C ARG A 374 11.79 0.56 -13.38
N LEU A 375 11.62 -0.54 -14.11
CA LEU A 375 10.93 -0.59 -15.40
C LEU A 375 9.97 -1.78 -15.51
N SER A 376 9.09 -1.74 -16.50
CA SER A 376 8.23 -2.87 -16.88
C SER A 376 8.78 -3.61 -18.08
N SER A 377 8.63 -4.93 -18.15
CA SER A 377 9.02 -5.74 -19.31
C SER A 377 8.33 -5.21 -20.59
N PRO A 378 9.10 -4.85 -21.64
CA PRO A 378 8.53 -4.23 -22.84
C PRO A 378 7.77 -5.22 -23.73
N PHE A 379 8.19 -6.48 -23.74
CA PHE A 379 7.60 -7.56 -24.50
C PHE A 379 7.50 -8.85 -23.67
N SER A 380 6.69 -9.80 -24.14
CA SER A 380 6.57 -11.12 -23.54
C SER A 380 7.79 -11.98 -23.91
N MET A 381 8.40 -12.60 -22.91
CA MET A 381 9.62 -13.39 -23.07
C MET A 381 9.58 -14.65 -22.21
N ARG A 382 10.30 -15.68 -22.64
CA ARG A 382 10.49 -16.94 -21.91
C ARG A 382 11.95 -17.02 -21.48
N CYS A 383 12.19 -17.33 -20.21
CA CYS A 383 13.55 -17.51 -19.71
C CYS A 383 14.18 -18.80 -20.27
N ASN A 384 15.40 -18.71 -20.82
CA ASN A 384 16.06 -19.87 -21.43
C ASN A 384 16.56 -20.89 -20.39
N ARG A 385 16.75 -20.48 -19.12
CA ARG A 385 17.30 -21.35 -18.06
C ARG A 385 16.22 -22.19 -17.35
N CYS A 386 15.09 -21.59 -16.98
CA CYS A 386 14.03 -22.27 -16.21
C CYS A 386 12.70 -22.37 -16.95
N GLY A 387 12.58 -21.80 -18.16
CA GLY A 387 11.35 -21.83 -18.94
C GLY A 387 10.23 -20.92 -18.44
N GLU A 388 10.46 -20.11 -17.40
CA GLU A 388 9.46 -19.19 -16.82
C GLU A 388 9.03 -18.13 -17.84
N PHE A 389 7.73 -17.86 -17.90
CA PHE A 389 7.15 -16.85 -18.78
C PHE A 389 7.03 -15.49 -18.09
N ILE A 390 7.67 -14.48 -18.67
CA ILE A 390 7.57 -13.09 -18.25
C ILE A 390 6.63 -12.37 -19.21
N TYR A 391 5.41 -12.10 -18.77
CA TYR A 391 4.43 -11.33 -19.53
C TYR A 391 4.82 -9.86 -19.62
N LYS A 392 4.36 -9.19 -20.68
CA LYS A 392 4.53 -7.74 -20.88
C LYS A 392 3.93 -6.95 -19.71
N GLY A 393 4.65 -5.93 -19.23
CA GLY A 393 4.18 -5.05 -18.15
C GLY A 393 4.60 -5.47 -16.73
N ARG A 394 5.26 -6.62 -16.55
CA ARG A 394 5.78 -7.05 -15.23
C ARG A 394 6.89 -6.12 -14.78
N LYS A 395 6.82 -5.61 -13.54
CA LYS A 395 7.78 -4.62 -13.01
C LYS A 395 9.02 -5.28 -12.44
N PHE A 396 10.19 -4.76 -12.79
CA PHE A 396 11.50 -5.20 -12.31
C PHE A 396 12.33 -4.03 -11.79
N ASN A 397 13.19 -4.32 -10.81
CA ASN A 397 14.34 -3.48 -10.50
C ASN A 397 15.45 -3.91 -11.47
N ALA A 398 15.64 -3.13 -12.52
CA ALA A 398 16.56 -3.41 -13.60
C ALA A 398 17.86 -2.62 -13.43
N SER A 399 18.91 -3.07 -14.10
CA SER A 399 20.15 -2.31 -14.27
C SER A 399 20.25 -1.83 -15.70
N LYS A 400 20.70 -0.59 -15.88
CA LYS A 400 20.83 0.09 -17.16
C LYS A 400 22.30 0.35 -17.44
N GLN A 401 22.73 -0.01 -18.64
CA GLN A 401 24.08 0.25 -19.15
C GLN A 401 23.95 1.02 -20.47
N MET A 402 24.74 2.09 -20.61
CA MET A 402 24.93 2.74 -21.91
C MET A 402 25.96 1.93 -22.68
N THR A 403 25.63 1.47 -23.89
CA THR A 403 26.59 0.77 -24.75
C THR A 403 27.37 1.78 -25.59
N ASP A 404 28.47 1.33 -26.20
CA ASP A 404 29.26 2.13 -27.14
C ASP A 404 28.60 2.23 -28.53
N GLU A 405 27.56 1.44 -28.78
CA GLU A 405 26.81 1.44 -30.04
C GLU A 405 25.81 2.61 -30.07
N HIS A 406 25.81 3.35 -31.19
CA HIS A 406 24.93 4.51 -31.37
C HIS A 406 24.10 4.35 -32.64
N TYR A 407 22.81 4.67 -32.56
CA TYR A 407 21.93 4.81 -33.73
C TYR A 407 21.64 6.29 -33.96
N LEU A 408 22.10 6.86 -35.07
CA LEU A 408 21.95 8.29 -35.40
C LEU A 408 22.36 9.22 -34.23
N ASN A 409 23.51 8.93 -33.59
CA ASN A 409 24.04 9.62 -32.40
C ASN A 409 23.23 9.46 -31.09
N ILE A 410 22.27 8.53 -31.04
CA ILE A 410 21.58 8.15 -29.81
C ILE A 410 22.22 6.86 -29.29
N PRO A 411 22.75 6.82 -28.05
CA PRO A 411 23.36 5.62 -27.51
C PRO A 411 22.30 4.53 -27.30
N ILE A 412 22.62 3.32 -27.71
CA ILE A 412 21.80 2.14 -27.44
C ILE A 412 21.91 1.81 -25.95
N ILE A 413 20.76 1.56 -25.33
CA ILE A 413 20.67 1.29 -23.90
C ILE A 413 20.46 -0.21 -23.74
N ARG A 414 21.38 -0.86 -23.03
CA ARG A 414 21.26 -2.25 -22.59
C ARG A 414 20.62 -2.29 -21.21
N LEU A 415 19.56 -3.08 -21.07
CA LEU A 415 18.81 -3.24 -19.84
C LEU A 415 18.92 -4.68 -19.35
N PHE A 416 19.19 -4.83 -18.07
CA PHE A 416 19.34 -6.12 -17.40
C PHE A 416 18.23 -6.32 -16.38
N ILE A 417 17.52 -7.44 -16.47
CA ILE A 417 16.54 -7.89 -15.48
C ILE A 417 16.95 -9.26 -14.94
N ARG A 418 16.47 -9.61 -13.74
CA ARG A 418 16.65 -10.95 -13.16
C ARG A 418 15.34 -11.74 -13.23
N CYS A 419 15.43 -12.98 -13.67
CA CYS A 419 14.31 -13.91 -13.64
C CYS A 419 13.81 -14.12 -12.20
N THR A 420 12.49 -14.15 -12.00
CA THR A 420 11.92 -14.31 -10.65
C THR A 420 12.09 -15.69 -10.06
N THR A 421 12.34 -16.70 -10.90
CA THR A 421 12.43 -18.11 -10.47
C THR A 421 13.88 -18.54 -10.31
N CYS A 422 14.69 -18.43 -11.37
CA CYS A 422 16.08 -18.92 -11.36
C CYS A 422 17.14 -17.83 -11.17
N SER A 423 16.73 -16.56 -10.99
CA SER A 423 17.64 -15.40 -10.85
C SER A 423 18.66 -15.23 -11.98
N SER A 424 18.45 -15.86 -13.14
CA SER A 424 19.29 -15.64 -14.32
C SER A 424 19.13 -14.22 -14.83
N GLU A 425 20.22 -13.68 -15.33
CA GLU A 425 20.24 -12.36 -15.96
C GLU A 425 19.70 -12.46 -17.39
N ILE A 426 18.81 -11.54 -17.73
CA ILE A 426 18.22 -11.38 -19.05
C ILE A 426 18.54 -9.97 -19.51
N ALA A 427 19.11 -9.83 -20.71
CA ALA A 427 19.55 -8.58 -21.28
C ALA A 427 18.82 -8.30 -22.59
N PHE A 428 18.36 -7.06 -22.76
CA PHE A 428 17.74 -6.59 -23.99
C PHE A 428 18.17 -5.15 -24.29
N ASP A 429 18.31 -4.85 -25.57
CA ASP A 429 18.82 -3.58 -26.10
C ASP A 429 17.68 -2.76 -26.72
N THR A 430 17.76 -1.43 -26.65
CA THR A 430 16.81 -0.53 -27.33
C THR A 430 17.05 -0.52 -28.84
N ASP A 431 16.04 -0.84 -29.64
CA ASP A 431 16.05 -0.74 -31.11
C ASP A 431 15.24 0.47 -31.57
N PHE A 432 15.96 1.58 -31.79
CA PHE A 432 15.36 2.83 -32.25
C PHE A 432 14.87 2.79 -33.70
N LYS A 433 15.39 1.89 -34.55
CA LYS A 433 14.98 1.79 -35.96
C LYS A 433 13.55 1.26 -36.09
N ASN A 434 13.23 0.26 -35.27
CA ASN A 434 11.92 -0.40 -35.29
C ASN A 434 10.98 0.10 -34.18
N GLY A 435 11.44 0.98 -33.29
CA GLY A 435 10.66 1.47 -32.15
C GLY A 435 10.36 0.36 -31.12
N ASP A 436 11.31 -0.55 -30.94
CA ASP A 436 11.13 -1.76 -30.12
C ASP A 436 12.40 -2.09 -29.33
N TYR A 437 12.43 -3.25 -28.68
CA TYR A 437 13.59 -3.78 -28.00
C TYR A 437 14.03 -5.10 -28.63
N LYS A 438 15.34 -5.29 -28.73
CA LYS A 438 15.96 -6.51 -29.23
C LYS A 438 16.41 -7.36 -28.05
N ASP A 439 16.03 -8.63 -28.05
CA ASP A 439 16.50 -9.60 -27.06
C ASP A 439 17.97 -9.94 -27.34
N THR A 440 18.82 -9.83 -26.32
CA THR A 440 20.28 -10.00 -26.45
C THR A 440 20.72 -11.31 -25.82
N SER A 441 20.29 -11.59 -24.58
CA SER A 441 20.69 -12.82 -23.88
C SER A 441 19.74 -13.20 -22.74
N GLY A 442 19.63 -14.50 -22.47
CA GLY A 442 18.96 -15.04 -21.27
C GLY A 442 17.45 -15.28 -21.43
N SER A 443 16.85 -14.79 -22.51
CA SER A 443 15.47 -15.09 -22.88
C SER A 443 15.31 -15.40 -24.36
N THR A 444 14.10 -15.87 -24.70
CA THR A 444 13.59 -15.92 -26.06
C THR A 444 12.26 -15.20 -26.07
N ARG A 445 12.06 -14.32 -27.04
CA ARG A 445 10.80 -13.61 -27.21
C ARG A 445 9.70 -14.55 -27.68
N ASN A 446 8.49 -14.41 -27.13
CA ASN A 446 7.34 -15.19 -27.59
C ASN A 446 6.93 -14.75 -29.00
N PHE A 447 6.59 -15.71 -29.86
CA PHE A 447 6.21 -15.45 -31.25
C PHE A 447 4.88 -14.69 -31.35
N GLU A 448 4.89 -13.57 -32.07
CA GLU A 448 3.72 -12.74 -32.37
C GLU A 448 3.42 -12.80 -33.89
N PRO A 449 2.41 -13.58 -34.34
CA PRO A 449 2.16 -13.83 -35.77
C PRO A 449 1.98 -12.57 -36.64
N TRP A 450 1.45 -11.48 -36.07
CA TRP A 450 1.18 -10.23 -36.79
C TRP A 450 2.44 -9.40 -37.12
N ARG A 451 3.61 -9.73 -36.59
CA ARG A 451 4.86 -9.01 -36.91
C ARG A 451 5.46 -9.36 -38.27
N ASN A 452 5.22 -10.57 -38.75
CA ASN A 452 5.82 -11.05 -40.00
C ASN A 452 5.04 -10.63 -41.26
N VAL A 453 3.91 -9.93 -41.12
CA VAL A 453 3.05 -9.53 -42.25
C VAL A 453 3.75 -8.53 -43.18
N LYS A 454 4.78 -7.80 -42.72
CA LYS A 454 5.44 -6.73 -43.49
C LYS A 454 6.58 -7.18 -44.40
N HIS A 455 6.99 -8.45 -44.37
CA HIS A 455 8.19 -8.89 -45.09
C HIS A 455 7.94 -9.46 -46.50
N THR A 456 6.68 -9.58 -46.91
CA THR A 456 6.26 -9.86 -48.30
C THR A 456 5.99 -8.56 -49.04
N GLN A 457 7.04 -7.78 -49.32
CA GLN A 457 7.01 -6.84 -50.43
C GLN A 457 7.52 -7.61 -51.65
N GLU A 458 6.59 -8.25 -52.34
CA GLU A 458 6.86 -8.82 -53.67
C GLU A 458 7.13 -7.66 -54.64
N THR A 459 8.13 -7.83 -55.50
CA THR A 459 8.61 -6.83 -56.45
C THR A 459 7.50 -6.41 -57.42
N GLU A 460 7.32 -5.10 -57.57
CA GLU A 460 6.18 -4.45 -58.25
C GLU A 460 6.05 -4.83 -59.75
N ASP A 461 7.08 -5.39 -60.38
CA ASP A 461 7.10 -5.68 -61.83
C ASP A 461 6.32 -6.96 -62.24
N GLU A 462 6.04 -7.89 -61.32
CA GLU A 462 5.21 -9.09 -61.61
C GLU A 462 3.71 -8.87 -61.36
N VAL A 463 3.34 -7.75 -60.72
CA VAL A 463 2.01 -7.55 -60.12
C VAL A 463 0.95 -7.08 -61.15
N GLU A 464 1.33 -6.39 -62.23
CA GLU A 464 0.31 -5.89 -63.19
C GLU A 464 -0.41 -7.00 -63.97
N LYS A 465 0.25 -8.13 -64.26
CA LYS A 465 -0.43 -9.27 -64.91
C LYS A 465 -1.21 -10.12 -63.91
N ASP A 466 -0.72 -10.22 -62.68
CA ASP A 466 -1.32 -11.08 -61.67
C ASP A 466 -2.50 -10.41 -60.93
N THR A 467 -2.61 -9.08 -61.01
CA THR A 467 -3.77 -8.34 -60.47
C THR A 467 -5.04 -8.60 -61.26
N LEU A 468 -4.98 -8.66 -62.60
CA LEU A 468 -6.15 -8.94 -63.42
C LEU A 468 -6.64 -10.38 -63.22
N THR A 469 -5.74 -11.36 -63.24
CA THR A 469 -6.06 -12.77 -62.97
C THR A 469 -6.56 -12.96 -61.54
N CYS A 470 -6.00 -12.26 -60.54
CA CYS A 470 -6.49 -12.32 -59.17
C CYS A 470 -7.89 -11.70 -59.03
N LEU A 471 -8.20 -10.62 -59.76
CA LEU A 471 -9.55 -10.04 -59.79
C LEU A 471 -10.56 -10.98 -60.48
N GLU A 472 -10.18 -11.61 -61.58
CA GLU A 472 -11.00 -12.62 -62.26
C GLU A 472 -11.24 -13.85 -61.37
N ALA A 473 -10.21 -14.32 -60.65
CA ALA A 473 -10.32 -15.42 -59.70
C ALA A 473 -11.24 -15.06 -58.53
N LYS A 474 -11.12 -13.86 -57.95
CA LYS A 474 -12.03 -13.38 -56.90
C LYS A 474 -13.47 -13.22 -57.40
N ALA A 475 -13.65 -12.78 -58.65
CA ALA A 475 -14.98 -12.68 -59.26
C ALA A 475 -15.59 -14.06 -59.51
N MET A 476 -14.77 -15.04 -59.92
CA MET A 476 -15.18 -16.44 -60.05
C MET A 476 -15.55 -17.02 -58.69
N ASP A 477 -14.71 -16.86 -57.66
CA ASP A 477 -14.99 -17.33 -56.30
C ASP A 477 -16.29 -16.72 -55.77
N ALA A 478 -16.49 -15.41 -55.89
CA ALA A 478 -17.73 -14.75 -55.48
C ALA A 478 -18.96 -15.27 -56.23
N LYS A 479 -18.82 -15.59 -57.53
CA LYS A 479 -19.89 -16.19 -58.33
C LYS A 479 -20.19 -17.62 -57.87
N THR A 480 -19.16 -18.38 -57.50
CA THR A 480 -19.31 -19.74 -56.95
C THR A 480 -20.00 -19.71 -55.60
N GLU A 481 -19.61 -18.79 -54.71
CA GLU A 481 -20.25 -18.60 -53.41
C GLU A 481 -21.72 -18.22 -53.55
N MET A 482 -22.04 -17.33 -54.50
CA MET A 482 -23.43 -16.95 -54.79
C MET A 482 -24.24 -18.15 -55.33
N ALA A 483 -23.67 -18.94 -56.24
CA ALA A 483 -24.33 -20.14 -56.76
C ALA A 483 -24.54 -21.23 -55.69
N VAL A 484 -23.60 -21.37 -54.75
CA VAL A 484 -23.74 -22.28 -53.60
C VAL A 484 -24.84 -21.79 -52.66
N ALA A 485 -24.95 -20.49 -52.43
CA ALA A 485 -26.02 -19.91 -51.62
C ALA A 485 -27.40 -20.12 -52.26
N ASP A 486 -27.54 -19.87 -53.56
CA ASP A 486 -28.79 -20.09 -54.30
C ASP A 486 -29.20 -21.58 -54.28
N ALA A 487 -28.25 -22.50 -54.46
CA ALA A 487 -28.52 -23.95 -54.40
C ALA A 487 -28.93 -24.43 -53.00
N LEU A 488 -28.35 -23.83 -51.94
CA LEU A 488 -28.77 -24.07 -50.56
C LEU A 488 -30.22 -23.61 -50.34
N ASP A 489 -30.58 -22.42 -50.83
CA ASP A 489 -31.93 -21.88 -50.72
C ASP A 489 -32.97 -22.74 -51.47
N GLU A 490 -32.65 -23.20 -52.70
CA GLU A 490 -33.51 -24.14 -53.43
C GLU A 490 -33.72 -25.45 -52.65
N THR A 491 -32.65 -25.99 -52.07
CA THR A 491 -32.71 -27.21 -51.26
C THR A 491 -33.57 -27.00 -50.02
N MET A 492 -33.43 -25.85 -49.34
CA MET A 492 -34.28 -25.49 -48.19
C MET A 492 -35.75 -25.37 -48.60
N MET A 493 -36.06 -24.74 -49.74
CA MET A 493 -37.44 -24.65 -50.25
C MET A 493 -38.02 -26.02 -50.61
N GLN A 494 -37.22 -26.91 -51.22
CA GLN A 494 -37.65 -28.28 -51.50
C GLN A 494 -37.91 -29.08 -50.23
N ASN A 495 -37.03 -28.96 -49.23
CA ASN A 495 -37.20 -29.65 -47.95
C ASN A 495 -38.43 -29.11 -47.21
N ALA A 496 -38.66 -27.81 -47.20
CA ALA A 496 -39.89 -27.22 -46.64
C ALA A 496 -41.15 -27.74 -47.34
N ARG A 497 -41.15 -27.84 -48.68
CA ARG A 497 -42.27 -28.44 -49.43
C ARG A 497 -42.45 -29.93 -49.12
N ARG A 498 -41.35 -30.68 -48.99
CA ARG A 498 -41.38 -32.10 -48.60
C ARG A 498 -41.95 -32.26 -47.19
N GLU A 499 -41.56 -31.44 -46.22
CA GLU A 499 -42.12 -31.48 -44.87
C GLU A 499 -43.62 -31.21 -44.86
N ILE A 500 -44.09 -30.19 -45.58
CA ILE A 500 -45.53 -29.90 -45.71
C ILE A 500 -46.26 -31.11 -46.34
N ARG A 501 -45.70 -31.71 -47.40
CA ARG A 501 -46.27 -32.90 -48.04
C ARG A 501 -46.31 -34.08 -47.07
N VAL A 502 -45.20 -34.42 -46.41
CA VAL A 502 -45.14 -35.52 -45.42
C VAL A 502 -46.15 -35.29 -44.30
N ARG A 503 -46.24 -34.07 -43.76
CA ARG A 503 -47.21 -33.73 -42.70
C ARG A 503 -48.66 -33.87 -43.15
N SER A 504 -48.96 -33.61 -44.42
CA SER A 504 -50.30 -33.84 -45.00
C SER A 504 -50.63 -35.32 -45.20
N TYR A 505 -49.64 -36.17 -45.48
CA TYR A 505 -49.82 -37.62 -45.63
C TYR A 505 -49.88 -38.35 -44.27
N THR A 506 -49.04 -37.99 -43.30
CA THR A 506 -48.99 -38.65 -41.99
C THR A 506 -50.14 -38.25 -41.06
N GLY A 507 -50.81 -37.12 -41.30
CA GLY A 507 -51.99 -36.70 -40.55
C GLY A 507 -53.30 -37.44 -40.90
N ARG A 508 -53.35 -38.24 -41.98
CA ARG A 508 -54.56 -38.96 -42.41
C ARG A 508 -54.53 -40.49 -42.27
N ASN A 509 -53.36 -41.13 -42.17
CA ASN A 509 -53.21 -42.59 -42.12
C ASN A 509 -52.42 -43.12 -40.90
N GLY A 510 -52.46 -42.42 -39.77
CA GLY A 510 -51.74 -42.80 -38.54
C GLY A 510 -52.32 -43.96 -37.71
N GLN A 511 -53.47 -44.52 -38.10
CA GLN A 511 -54.12 -45.62 -37.34
C GLN A 511 -53.87 -47.02 -37.92
N ALA A 512 -53.38 -47.17 -39.15
CA ALA A 512 -53.14 -48.48 -39.76
C ALA A 512 -51.70 -49.03 -39.53
N ALA A 513 -50.71 -48.18 -39.25
CA ALA A 513 -49.30 -48.59 -39.16
C ALA A 513 -48.86 -49.11 -37.78
N VAL A 514 -49.73 -49.08 -36.77
CA VAL A 514 -49.43 -49.55 -35.41
C VAL A 514 -49.77 -51.03 -35.22
N GLU A 515 -50.75 -51.56 -35.98
CA GLU A 515 -51.12 -52.99 -35.89
C GLU A 515 -50.15 -53.91 -36.66
N ASP A 516 -49.61 -53.48 -37.80
CA ASP A 516 -48.67 -54.30 -38.59
C ASP A 516 -47.30 -54.49 -37.90
N ASN A 517 -46.80 -53.47 -37.19
CA ASN A 517 -45.49 -53.55 -36.51
C ASN A 517 -45.47 -54.53 -35.33
N VAL A 518 -46.62 -54.77 -34.68
CA VAL A 518 -46.70 -55.73 -33.57
C VAL A 518 -46.69 -57.17 -34.10
N GLN A 519 -47.29 -57.42 -35.27
CA GLN A 519 -47.31 -58.75 -35.89
C GLN A 519 -45.93 -59.14 -36.45
N ASP A 520 -45.20 -58.19 -37.03
CA ASP A 520 -43.86 -58.44 -37.58
C ASP A 520 -42.79 -58.68 -36.51
N GLU A 521 -42.86 -58.01 -35.35
CA GLU A 521 -41.97 -58.28 -34.21
C GLU A 521 -42.23 -59.66 -33.58
N GLU A 522 -43.49 -60.09 -33.49
CA GLU A 522 -43.85 -61.42 -32.98
C GLU A 522 -43.43 -62.54 -33.96
N ALA A 523 -43.55 -62.30 -35.28
CA ALA A 523 -43.07 -63.21 -36.31
C ALA A 523 -41.54 -63.36 -36.31
N THR A 524 -40.80 -62.27 -36.12
CA THR A 524 -39.33 -62.27 -36.08
C THR A 524 -38.80 -63.02 -34.85
N ARG A 525 -39.48 -62.90 -33.71
CA ARG A 525 -39.12 -63.61 -32.46
C ARG A 525 -39.35 -65.12 -32.55
N LYS A 526 -40.34 -65.55 -33.33
CA LYS A 526 -40.68 -66.97 -33.58
C LYS A 526 -39.78 -67.62 -34.63
N ALA A 527 -39.24 -66.84 -35.58
CA ALA A 527 -38.38 -67.33 -36.65
C ALA A 527 -36.90 -67.53 -36.24
N PHE A 528 -36.43 -66.83 -35.21
CA PHE A 528 -35.01 -66.86 -34.76
C PHE A 528 -34.81 -67.44 -33.35
N GLY A 529 -35.83 -68.05 -32.76
CA GLY A 529 -35.72 -68.73 -31.46
C GLY A 529 -35.72 -70.24 -31.60
N ASP A 530 -34.56 -70.89 -31.48
CA ASP A 530 -34.50 -72.33 -31.24
C ASP A 530 -34.86 -72.65 -29.78
N ASN A 531 -35.50 -73.81 -29.58
CA ASN A 531 -36.16 -74.31 -28.36
C ASN A 531 -35.27 -74.50 -27.11
N ALA A 532 -34.12 -73.83 -27.04
CA ALA A 532 -33.23 -73.79 -25.87
C ALA A 532 -32.65 -72.39 -25.57
N GLY A 533 -33.12 -71.32 -26.23
CA GLY A 533 -32.87 -69.94 -25.76
C GLY A 533 -31.42 -69.44 -25.83
N GLU A 534 -30.56 -70.01 -26.69
CA GLU A 534 -29.20 -69.55 -26.93
C GLU A 534 -29.00 -69.21 -28.42
N LEU A 535 -28.64 -67.95 -28.73
CA LEU A 535 -28.42 -67.49 -30.12
C LEU A 535 -26.96 -67.75 -30.54
N VAL A 536 -26.81 -68.38 -31.71
CA VAL A 536 -25.58 -68.90 -32.33
C VAL A 536 -24.44 -67.86 -32.40
N ARG A 537 -23.25 -68.23 -31.90
CA ARG A 537 -21.98 -67.47 -31.98
C ARG A 537 -21.32 -67.60 -33.36
N ARG A 538 -20.71 -66.52 -33.89
CA ARG A 538 -19.76 -66.56 -35.03
C ARG A 538 -18.36 -67.02 -34.56
N LEU A 539 -17.67 -67.79 -35.40
CA LEU A 539 -16.35 -68.39 -35.19
C LEU A 539 -15.20 -67.34 -35.15
N PRO A 540 -14.06 -67.63 -34.48
CA PRO A 540 -12.93 -66.70 -34.26
C PRO A 540 -11.81 -66.80 -35.31
N ASP A 541 -11.11 -65.67 -35.54
CA ASP A 541 -9.85 -65.59 -36.31
C ASP A 541 -8.61 -65.70 -35.38
N GLU A 542 -7.56 -66.33 -35.89
CA GLU A 542 -6.41 -66.91 -35.17
C GLU A 542 -5.36 -65.92 -34.62
N ASP A 543 -4.70 -66.36 -33.53
CA ASP A 543 -3.69 -65.69 -32.71
C ASP A 543 -2.30 -65.53 -33.38
N VAL A 544 -1.64 -64.38 -33.16
CA VAL A 544 -0.16 -64.30 -33.16
C VAL A 544 0.36 -63.38 -32.04
N GLY A 545 0.93 -63.99 -30.99
CA GLY A 545 2.15 -63.55 -30.29
C GLY A 545 2.07 -62.40 -29.27
N ALA A 546 1.86 -62.75 -28.00
CA ALA A 546 1.91 -61.85 -26.85
C ALA A 546 3.34 -61.61 -26.29
N GLY A 547 3.58 -60.39 -25.80
CA GLY A 547 4.74 -60.01 -24.97
C GLY A 547 4.37 -58.88 -23.99
N GLU A 548 4.05 -59.30 -22.76
CA GLU A 548 4.12 -58.65 -21.44
C GLU A 548 3.71 -57.16 -21.19
N HIS A 549 2.68 -57.05 -20.34
CA HIS A 549 2.42 -56.04 -19.29
C HIS A 549 2.31 -54.54 -19.63
N ALA A 550 1.07 -54.03 -19.68
CA ALA A 550 0.68 -52.77 -19.04
C ALA A 550 -0.83 -52.70 -18.75
N LYS A 551 -1.21 -52.72 -17.46
CA LYS A 551 -2.55 -52.32 -17.00
C LYS A 551 -2.73 -50.83 -17.28
N ALA A 552 -3.63 -50.46 -18.19
CA ALA A 552 -4.04 -49.08 -18.39
C ALA A 552 -4.91 -48.62 -17.21
N LEU A 553 -4.39 -47.67 -16.42
CA LEU A 553 -5.12 -46.90 -15.42
C LEU A 553 -6.17 -46.03 -16.12
N VAL A 554 -7.45 -46.31 -15.86
CA VAL A 554 -8.58 -45.45 -16.23
C VAL A 554 -8.69 -44.35 -15.19
N TYR A 555 -8.43 -43.10 -15.58
CA TYR A 555 -8.73 -41.92 -14.76
C TYR A 555 -10.21 -41.51 -14.95
N PRO A 556 -10.95 -41.19 -13.88
CA PRO A 556 -12.32 -40.72 -14.01
C PRO A 556 -12.37 -39.32 -14.64
N VAL A 557 -13.25 -39.17 -15.64
CA VAL A 557 -13.55 -37.93 -16.33
C VAL A 557 -14.25 -36.97 -15.35
N SER A 558 -13.64 -35.82 -15.07
CA SER A 558 -14.23 -34.78 -14.23
C SER A 558 -15.40 -34.10 -14.96
N GLU A 559 -16.59 -34.17 -14.37
CA GLU A 559 -17.81 -33.51 -14.86
C GLU A 559 -17.71 -31.99 -14.61
N PHE A 560 -17.33 -31.21 -15.63
CA PHE A 560 -17.28 -29.75 -15.55
C PHE A 560 -18.70 -29.17 -15.73
N GLN A 561 -19.36 -28.79 -14.63
CA GLN A 561 -20.57 -27.96 -14.71
C GLN A 561 -20.22 -26.54 -15.18
N ARG A 562 -20.69 -26.16 -16.38
CA ARG A 562 -20.56 -24.80 -16.90
C ARG A 562 -21.48 -23.84 -16.12
N HIS A 563 -20.94 -23.12 -15.15
CA HIS A 563 -21.61 -21.93 -14.62
C HIS A 563 -21.53 -20.77 -15.62
N LYS A 564 -22.68 -20.42 -16.23
CA LYS A 564 -22.84 -19.20 -17.02
C LYS A 564 -22.66 -17.99 -16.11
N ARG A 565 -21.48 -17.35 -16.14
CA ARG A 565 -21.29 -16.04 -15.49
C ARG A 565 -22.22 -15.01 -16.14
N ARG A 566 -23.04 -14.31 -15.34
CA ARG A 566 -23.79 -13.12 -15.81
C ARG A 566 -22.78 -12.10 -16.36
N LYS A 567 -22.99 -11.66 -17.61
CA LYS A 567 -22.21 -10.55 -18.18
C LYS A 567 -22.39 -9.32 -17.30
N LYS A 568 -21.29 -8.68 -16.89
CA LYS A 568 -21.33 -7.35 -16.26
C LYS A 568 -21.91 -6.36 -17.26
N ASP A 569 -22.92 -5.63 -16.83
CA ASP A 569 -23.58 -4.61 -17.64
C ASP A 569 -22.74 -3.34 -17.63
N TYR A 570 -22.05 -3.04 -18.73
CA TYR A 570 -21.16 -1.87 -18.85
C TYR A 570 -21.93 -0.58 -19.18
N GLY A 571 -23.26 -0.62 -19.26
CA GLY A 571 -24.09 0.55 -19.58
C GLY A 571 -24.01 1.69 -18.57
N ALA A 572 -23.73 1.40 -17.29
CA ALA A 572 -23.61 2.43 -16.24
C ALA A 572 -22.27 3.18 -16.25
N ALA A 573 -21.25 2.68 -16.98
CA ALA A 573 -19.92 3.31 -17.04
C ALA A 573 -19.79 4.39 -18.14
N LEU A 574 -20.80 4.55 -18.99
CA LEU A 574 -20.77 5.49 -20.13
C LEU A 574 -21.79 6.65 -20.03
N GLY A 575 -22.48 6.81 -18.90
CA GLY A 575 -23.26 8.03 -18.63
C GLY A 575 -24.45 8.31 -19.58
N ILE A 576 -24.91 7.32 -20.36
CA ILE A 576 -26.06 7.47 -21.24
C ILE A 576 -27.31 6.98 -20.50
N LYS A 577 -28.18 7.90 -20.06
CA LYS A 577 -29.52 7.56 -19.54
C LYS A 577 -30.37 7.00 -20.69
N ARG A 578 -30.79 5.75 -20.60
CA ARG A 578 -31.89 5.23 -21.45
C ARG A 578 -33.21 5.72 -20.85
N ASN A 579 -33.97 6.48 -21.62
CA ASN A 579 -35.38 6.76 -21.34
C ASN A 579 -36.16 5.46 -21.48
N ASN A 580 -36.81 5.01 -20.40
CA ASN A 580 -37.80 3.95 -20.47
C ASN A 580 -39.11 4.54 -21.00
N THR A 581 -39.51 4.11 -22.18
CA THR A 581 -40.89 4.15 -22.66
C THR A 581 -41.29 2.73 -23.04
N ALA A 582 -42.52 2.38 -22.61
CA ALA A 582 -43.21 1.09 -22.66
C ALA A 582 -42.89 0.13 -21.51
#